data_AF-A0A535PI98-F1
#
_entry.id   AF-A0A535PI98-F1
#
_cell.length_a   1.000
_cell.length_b   1.000
_cell.length_c   1.000
_cell.angle_alpha   90.00
_cell.angle_beta   90.00
_cell.angle_gamma   90.00
#
_symmetry.space_group_name_H-M   'P 1'
#
loop_
_entity.id
_entity.type
_entity.pdbx_description
1 polymer ?
#
loop_
_entity_poly.entity_id
_entity_poly.type
_entity_poly.pdbx_seq_one_letter_code
_entity_poly.pdbx_strand_id
1 'polypeptide(L)'
;MLAPGMYIIAGGGVKLNAGGSITSVQGGSGAPAPVMFYNTDSPTCGSGGPCQADVDFQASAELKLHAIGSGPYKGILIWNDGKGSNPTSQIFLGGQIQLDVAGTIYSPKGFVKIDGGSGVGSSAAIQVIAWQFDVGGNSVLDMPYDPAALYHIDYKGLVY
;
A
#
# COMPACT_ATOMS: atom_id res chain seq x y z
N MET A 1 -9.63 10.62 5.49
CA MET A 1 -10.45 9.42 5.74
C MET A 1 -10.90 8.84 4.40
N LEU A 2 -10.93 7.51 4.25
CA LEU A 2 -11.28 6.80 3.02
C LEU A 2 -12.50 5.87 3.23
N ALA A 3 -13.36 5.80 2.22
CA ALA A 3 -14.43 4.83 2.16
C ALA A 3 -13.89 3.45 1.76
N PRO A 4 -14.55 2.36 2.19
CA PRO A 4 -14.25 1.04 1.66
C PRO A 4 -14.29 1.01 0.12
N GLY A 5 -13.27 0.47 -0.52
CA GLY A 5 -13.29 0.29 -1.98
C GLY A 5 -11.93 0.39 -2.68
N MET A 6 -11.99 0.40 -4.01
CA MET A 6 -10.82 0.51 -4.87
C MET A 6 -10.60 1.96 -5.29
N TYR A 7 -9.37 2.44 -5.12
CA TYR A 7 -8.91 3.77 -5.49
C TYR A 7 -7.91 3.65 -6.62
N ILE A 8 -8.26 4.19 -7.79
CA ILE A 8 -7.37 4.21 -8.95
C ILE A 8 -6.58 5.52 -8.94
N ILE A 9 -5.27 5.40 -8.78
CA ILE A 9 -4.31 6.50 -8.89
C ILE A 9 -3.85 6.53 -10.35
N ALA A 10 -4.57 7.32 -11.16
CA ALA A 10 -4.36 7.43 -12.59
C ALA A 10 -3.32 8.53 -12.90
N GLY A 11 -2.05 8.18 -12.76
CA GLY A 11 -0.90 9.06 -12.95
C GLY A 11 -0.62 9.99 -11.75
N GLY A 12 0.58 10.58 -11.72
CA GLY A 12 0.99 11.58 -10.73
C GLY A 12 1.33 11.02 -9.35
N GLY A 13 0.99 9.76 -9.08
CA GLY A 13 1.25 9.10 -7.81
C GLY A 13 0.36 9.64 -6.69
N VAL A 14 0.68 9.26 -5.46
CA VAL A 14 0.00 9.79 -4.27
C VAL A 14 1.03 10.07 -3.19
N LYS A 15 0.90 11.21 -2.52
CA LYS A 15 1.74 11.58 -1.38
C LYS A 15 0.89 12.02 -0.21
N LEU A 16 1.17 11.48 0.97
CA LEU A 16 0.57 11.95 2.21
C LEU A 16 1.46 13.04 2.83
N ASN A 17 0.96 14.27 2.89
CA ASN A 17 1.71 15.37 3.50
C ASN A 17 1.78 15.26 5.03
N ALA A 18 2.81 15.86 5.64
CA ALA A 18 3.03 15.87 7.08
C ALA A 18 1.78 16.30 7.87
N GLY A 19 1.42 15.54 8.91
CA GLY A 19 0.21 15.75 9.72
C GLY A 19 -1.07 15.14 9.15
N GLY A 20 -1.04 14.54 7.94
CA GLY A 20 -2.16 13.80 7.39
C GLY A 20 -2.36 12.43 8.04
N SER A 21 -3.62 12.02 8.22
CA SER A 21 -3.99 10.67 8.65
C SER A 21 -4.82 9.97 7.57
N ILE A 22 -4.53 8.69 7.30
CA ILE A 22 -5.39 7.85 6.46
C ILE A 22 -6.02 6.76 7.34
N THR A 23 -7.34 6.84 7.46
CA THR A 23 -8.20 5.96 8.27
C THR A 23 -9.55 5.76 7.57
N SER A 24 -10.39 4.82 8.04
CA SER A 24 -11.71 4.57 7.47
C SER A 24 -12.71 5.70 7.74
N VAL A 25 -13.68 5.93 6.84
CA VAL A 25 -14.84 6.81 7.08
C VAL A 25 -15.98 6.11 7.84
N GLN A 26 -15.97 4.77 7.92
CA GLN A 26 -17.11 3.96 8.38
C GLN A 26 -17.00 3.43 9.81
N GLY A 27 -15.95 3.79 10.56
CA GLY A 27 -15.85 3.47 11.97
C GLY A 27 -15.23 4.64 12.72
N GLY A 28 -16.00 5.26 13.62
CA GLY A 28 -15.45 6.18 14.60
C GLY A 28 -14.26 5.53 15.32
N SER A 29 -13.20 6.33 15.52
CA SER A 29 -12.00 5.98 16.29
C SER A 29 -11.45 4.56 16.05
N GLY A 30 -10.64 4.40 15.00
CA GLY A 30 -9.52 3.44 15.04
C GLY A 30 -9.60 2.20 14.15
N ALA A 31 -10.69 1.95 13.41
CA ALA A 31 -10.74 0.81 12.48
C ALA A 31 -10.01 1.13 11.15
N PRO A 32 -9.11 0.24 10.65
CA PRO A 32 -8.40 0.41 9.38
C PRO A 32 -9.34 0.58 8.19
N ALA A 33 -8.94 1.37 7.20
CA ALA A 33 -9.71 1.54 5.97
C ALA A 33 -9.57 0.29 5.07
N PRO A 34 -10.66 -0.42 4.74
CA PRO A 34 -10.61 -1.56 3.82
C PRO A 34 -10.54 -1.05 2.37
N VAL A 35 -9.34 -0.91 1.84
CA VAL A 35 -9.09 -0.26 0.55
C VAL A 35 -8.12 -1.05 -0.32
N MET A 36 -8.16 -0.78 -1.62
CA MET A 36 -7.16 -1.21 -2.56
C MET A 36 -6.71 0.03 -3.35
N PHE A 37 -5.41 0.28 -3.41
CA PHE A 37 -4.85 1.29 -4.30
C PHE A 37 -4.34 0.64 -5.58
N TYR A 38 -4.83 1.10 -6.73
CA TYR A 38 -4.35 0.69 -8.05
C TYR A 38 -3.58 1.85 -8.68
N ASN A 39 -2.26 1.77 -8.71
CA ASN A 39 -1.39 2.80 -9.26
C ASN A 39 -1.01 2.47 -10.71
N THR A 40 -1.39 3.36 -11.62
CA THR A 40 -1.21 3.17 -13.07
C THR A 40 -1.13 4.54 -13.77
N ASP A 41 -1.06 4.53 -15.09
CA ASP A 41 -1.06 5.74 -15.91
C ASP A 41 -2.43 6.42 -15.95
N SER A 42 -2.45 7.74 -16.15
CA SER A 42 -3.67 8.35 -16.65
C SER A 42 -3.97 7.84 -18.07
N PRO A 43 -5.24 7.78 -18.50
CA PRO A 43 -5.60 7.44 -19.88
C PRO A 43 -4.94 8.35 -20.94
N THR A 44 -4.44 9.51 -20.51
CA THR A 44 -3.78 10.54 -21.33
C THR A 44 -2.25 10.55 -21.19
N CYS A 45 -1.64 9.62 -20.44
CA CYS A 45 -0.19 9.48 -20.38
C CYS A 45 0.38 9.28 -21.80
N GLY A 46 1.45 10.01 -22.14
CA GLY A 46 2.00 10.08 -23.49
C GLY A 46 1.37 11.13 -24.42
N SER A 47 0.26 11.75 -24.02
CA SER A 47 -0.40 12.86 -24.75
C SER A 47 -0.49 14.16 -23.93
N GLY A 48 0.36 14.29 -22.91
CA GLY A 48 0.43 15.45 -22.01
C GLY A 48 -0.22 15.24 -20.64
N GLY A 49 -0.87 14.10 -20.39
CA GLY A 49 -1.39 13.73 -19.08
C GLY A 49 -0.34 13.15 -18.13
N PRO A 50 -0.64 13.08 -16.82
CA PRO A 50 0.30 12.54 -15.84
C PRO A 50 0.46 11.02 -16.03
N CYS A 51 1.69 10.58 -15.92
CA CYS A 51 2.07 9.18 -16.00
C CYS A 51 2.24 8.59 -14.60
N GLN A 52 2.27 7.27 -14.48
CA GLN A 52 2.46 6.55 -13.22
C GLN A 52 3.66 7.11 -12.44
N ALA A 53 3.48 7.32 -11.15
CA ALA A 53 4.52 7.82 -10.25
C ALA A 53 4.41 7.15 -8.88
N ASP A 54 5.26 7.56 -7.95
CA ASP A 54 5.41 6.87 -6.67
C ASP A 54 4.16 6.96 -5.78
N VAL A 55 3.97 5.91 -4.99
CA VAL A 55 2.99 5.86 -3.90
C VAL A 55 3.74 6.06 -2.60
N ASP A 56 3.54 7.21 -1.97
CA ASP A 56 4.25 7.63 -0.78
C ASP A 56 3.25 7.95 0.34
N PHE A 57 3.12 7.00 1.25
CA PHE A 57 2.37 7.18 2.48
C PHE A 57 3.30 7.36 3.67
N GLN A 58 4.40 8.09 3.53
CA GLN A 58 5.22 8.50 4.68
C GLN A 58 4.65 9.77 5.31
N ALA A 59 4.07 9.64 6.51
CA ALA A 59 3.56 10.77 7.27
C ALA A 59 3.77 10.59 8.78
N SER A 60 3.62 11.66 9.55
CA SER A 60 3.94 11.69 10.98
C SER A 60 2.83 11.20 11.91
N ALA A 61 1.56 11.19 11.48
CA ALA A 61 0.43 10.95 12.38
C ALA A 61 -0.01 9.46 12.42
N GLU A 62 -0.90 9.04 11.52
CA GLU A 62 -1.54 7.72 11.57
C GLU A 62 -1.81 7.18 10.16
N LEU A 63 -1.46 5.90 9.94
CA LEU A 63 -1.72 5.16 8.71
C LEU A 63 -2.37 3.83 9.08
N LYS A 64 -3.69 3.73 8.89
CA LYS A 64 -4.46 2.51 9.13
C LYS A 64 -5.18 2.05 7.88
N LEU A 65 -4.63 1.03 7.22
CA LEU A 65 -5.06 0.55 5.92
C LEU A 65 -5.06 -0.97 5.85
N HIS A 66 -6.21 -1.56 5.63
CA HIS A 66 -6.33 -3.01 5.39
C HIS A 66 -6.80 -3.24 3.96
N ALA A 67 -6.38 -4.34 3.35
CA ALA A 67 -6.85 -4.71 2.03
C ALA A 67 -8.36 -4.92 2.00
N ILE A 68 -8.97 -4.75 0.82
CA ILE A 68 -10.38 -5.08 0.62
C ILE A 68 -10.66 -6.56 0.92
N GLY A 69 -11.78 -6.83 1.60
CA GLY A 69 -12.16 -8.18 2.05
C GLY A 69 -12.96 -9.01 1.03
N SER A 70 -13.27 -8.46 -0.14
CA SER A 70 -14.15 -9.09 -1.14
C SER A 70 -13.79 -8.72 -2.58
N GLY A 71 -14.31 -9.48 -3.54
CA GLY A 71 -14.07 -9.27 -4.96
C GLY A 71 -12.78 -9.93 -5.47
N PRO A 72 -12.46 -9.79 -6.76
CA PRO A 72 -11.33 -10.48 -7.39
C PRO A 72 -9.97 -10.03 -6.87
N TYR A 73 -9.89 -8.84 -6.27
CA TYR A 73 -8.65 -8.31 -5.68
C TYR A 73 -8.65 -8.39 -4.14
N LYS A 74 -9.48 -9.26 -3.55
CA LYS A 74 -9.53 -9.50 -2.10
C LYS A 74 -8.13 -9.76 -1.54
N GLY A 75 -7.73 -9.01 -0.52
CA GLY A 75 -6.42 -9.18 0.13
C GLY A 75 -5.29 -8.40 -0.55
N ILE A 76 -5.53 -7.67 -1.65
CA ILE A 76 -4.56 -6.73 -2.21
C ILE A 76 -4.79 -5.34 -1.60
N LEU A 77 -3.74 -4.80 -0.98
CA LEU A 77 -3.73 -3.44 -0.44
C LEU A 77 -3.22 -2.44 -1.49
N ILE A 78 -2.11 -2.76 -2.17
CA ILE A 78 -1.54 -1.92 -3.23
C ILE A 78 -1.19 -2.77 -4.42
N TRP A 79 -1.64 -2.34 -5.60
CA TRP A 79 -1.23 -2.85 -6.89
C TRP A 79 -0.52 -1.76 -7.68
N ASN A 80 0.76 -1.95 -7.95
CA ASN A 80 1.53 -1.12 -8.87
C ASN A 80 1.54 -1.78 -10.24
N ASP A 81 1.04 -1.06 -11.24
CA ASP A 81 0.93 -1.59 -12.59
C ASP A 81 2.32 -1.87 -13.19
N GLY A 82 2.65 -3.15 -13.35
CA GLY A 82 3.92 -3.59 -13.95
C GLY A 82 4.02 -3.35 -15.46
N LYS A 83 2.94 -2.86 -16.10
CA LYS A 83 2.84 -2.51 -17.52
C LYS A 83 2.60 -1.02 -17.78
N GLY A 84 2.43 -0.20 -16.74
CA GLY A 84 2.33 1.24 -16.92
C GLY A 84 3.67 1.84 -17.35
N SER A 85 3.67 3.13 -17.65
CA SER A 85 4.82 3.86 -18.20
C SER A 85 6.01 3.94 -17.25
N ASN A 86 5.78 3.83 -15.94
CA ASN A 86 6.81 3.78 -14.91
C ASN A 86 6.57 2.59 -13.98
N PRO A 87 6.85 1.36 -14.44
CA PRO A 87 6.55 0.16 -13.67
C PRO A 87 7.55 -0.04 -12.51
N THR A 88 8.61 0.77 -12.46
CA THR A 88 9.60 0.84 -11.37
C THR A 88 9.20 1.84 -10.28
N SER A 89 8.03 2.49 -10.39
CA SER A 89 7.57 3.44 -9.37
C SER A 89 7.58 2.80 -7.99
N GLN A 90 8.00 3.59 -7.02
CA GLN A 90 8.31 3.12 -5.68
C GLN A 90 7.08 3.19 -4.80
N ILE A 91 7.02 2.29 -3.82
CA ILE A 91 6.01 2.29 -2.77
C ILE A 91 6.72 2.51 -1.44
N PHE A 92 6.34 3.57 -0.75
CA PHE A 92 6.83 3.90 0.59
C PHE A 92 5.68 3.90 1.57
N LEU A 93 5.75 3.02 2.57
CA LEU A 93 4.83 2.95 3.70
C LEU A 93 5.63 3.12 4.99
N GLY A 94 5.07 3.79 5.98
CA GLY A 94 5.72 3.87 7.30
C GLY A 94 6.17 5.27 7.71
N GLY A 95 6.85 5.33 8.87
CA GLY A 95 7.28 6.59 9.48
C GLY A 95 6.23 7.27 10.37
N GLN A 96 5.05 6.66 10.56
CA GLN A 96 3.99 7.15 11.44
C GLN A 96 4.26 6.91 12.92
N ILE A 97 3.55 7.64 13.78
CA ILE A 97 3.40 7.27 15.18
C ILE A 97 2.60 5.98 15.30
N GLN A 98 1.53 5.81 14.52
CA GLN A 98 0.77 4.55 14.48
C GLN A 98 0.67 4.01 13.06
N LEU A 99 1.21 2.82 12.85
CA LEU A 99 1.15 2.06 11.60
C LEU A 99 0.30 0.80 11.81
N ASP A 100 -0.84 0.68 11.14
CA ASP A 100 -1.65 -0.54 11.13
C ASP A 100 -2.00 -0.89 9.68
N VAL A 101 -1.16 -1.71 9.06
CA VAL A 101 -1.30 -2.07 7.65
C VAL A 101 -1.45 -3.58 7.48
N ALA A 102 -2.40 -4.00 6.64
CA ALA A 102 -2.61 -5.42 6.36
C ALA A 102 -2.95 -5.66 4.89
N GLY A 103 -2.36 -6.71 4.32
CA GLY A 103 -2.62 -7.16 2.95
C GLY A 103 -1.41 -7.24 2.04
N THR A 104 -1.66 -7.60 0.78
CA THR A 104 -0.62 -7.83 -0.21
C THR A 104 -0.26 -6.55 -0.97
N ILE A 105 1.04 -6.27 -1.06
CA ILE A 105 1.63 -5.23 -1.90
C ILE A 105 2.23 -5.91 -3.13
N TYR A 106 1.69 -5.61 -4.30
CA TYR A 106 2.18 -6.10 -5.57
C TYR A 106 2.88 -4.98 -6.35
N SER A 107 4.21 -5.06 -6.49
CA SER A 107 5.02 -4.12 -7.28
C SER A 107 6.18 -4.86 -7.97
N PRO A 108 5.89 -5.69 -8.99
CA PRO A 108 6.80 -6.73 -9.47
C PRO A 108 8.13 -6.20 -10.04
N LYS A 109 8.19 -4.92 -10.43
CA LYS A 109 9.39 -4.26 -10.95
C LYS A 109 9.85 -3.09 -10.07
N GLY A 110 9.08 -2.73 -9.06
CA GLY A 110 9.34 -1.58 -8.21
C GLY A 110 10.08 -1.93 -6.93
N PHE A 111 10.47 -0.88 -6.23
CA PHE A 111 11.00 -0.94 -4.87
C PHE A 111 9.87 -0.70 -3.86
N VAL A 112 9.79 -1.54 -2.84
CA VAL A 112 8.83 -1.39 -1.74
C VAL A 112 9.60 -1.18 -0.44
N LYS A 113 9.37 -0.05 0.23
CA LYS A 113 9.93 0.22 1.55
C LYS A 113 8.82 0.27 2.58
N ILE A 114 8.99 -0.48 3.67
CA ILE A 114 8.15 -0.38 4.86
C ILE A 114 9.02 0.07 6.03
N ASP A 115 8.69 1.23 6.60
CA ASP A 115 9.31 1.74 7.82
C ASP A 115 8.40 1.50 9.04
N GLY A 116 8.96 1.01 10.14
CA GLY A 116 8.21 0.76 11.39
C GLY A 116 7.57 2.02 11.99
N GLY A 117 6.50 1.84 12.78
CA GLY A 117 5.83 2.90 13.50
C GLY A 117 6.43 3.13 14.89
N SER A 118 6.45 4.38 15.38
CA SER A 118 7.09 4.74 16.66
C SER A 118 6.24 4.52 17.91
N GLY A 119 4.95 4.24 17.75
CA GLY A 119 3.98 4.01 18.82
C GLY A 119 3.66 2.53 19.06
N VAL A 120 3.17 2.25 20.28
CA VAL A 120 2.71 0.93 20.72
C VAL A 120 1.51 0.47 19.89
N GLY A 121 1.51 -0.79 19.47
CA GLY A 121 0.44 -1.37 18.65
C GLY A 121 0.58 -1.05 17.15
N SER A 122 1.78 -0.69 16.69
CA SER A 122 2.09 -0.65 15.27
C SER A 122 2.30 -2.06 14.73
N SER A 123 1.55 -2.47 13.71
CA SER A 123 1.59 -3.79 13.09
C SER A 123 1.49 -3.72 11.57
N ALA A 124 2.22 -4.58 10.89
CA ALA A 124 2.24 -4.74 9.44
C ALA A 124 2.03 -6.22 9.06
N ALA A 125 0.78 -6.64 8.95
CA ALA A 125 0.40 -7.98 8.47
C ALA A 125 0.38 -8.03 6.93
N ILE A 126 1.57 -7.92 6.33
CA ILE A 126 1.72 -7.70 4.88
C ILE A 126 2.47 -8.81 4.17
N GLN A 127 2.09 -9.06 2.92
CA GLN A 127 2.86 -9.86 1.96
C GLN A 127 3.38 -8.93 0.87
N VAL A 128 4.68 -9.01 0.57
CA VAL A 128 5.31 -8.15 -0.45
C VAL A 128 5.74 -9.00 -1.64
N ILE A 129 5.27 -8.64 -2.83
CA ILE A 129 5.69 -9.23 -4.11
C ILE A 129 6.30 -8.09 -4.93
N ALA A 130 7.62 -7.95 -4.85
CA ALA A 130 8.35 -6.85 -5.48
C ALA A 130 9.71 -7.28 -6.03
N TRP A 131 10.32 -6.42 -6.85
CA TRP A 131 11.69 -6.63 -7.33
C TRP A 131 12.70 -6.49 -6.18
N GLN A 132 12.51 -5.44 -5.38
CA GLN A 132 13.29 -5.18 -4.18
C GLN A 132 12.34 -4.75 -3.06
N PHE A 133 12.64 -5.19 -1.85
CA PHE A 133 11.97 -4.68 -0.66
C PHE A 133 13.00 -4.30 0.41
N ASP A 134 12.68 -3.27 1.16
CA ASP A 134 13.45 -2.79 2.31
C ASP A 134 12.53 -2.64 3.51
N VAL A 135 13.06 -3.00 4.66
CA VAL A 135 12.40 -2.92 5.95
C VAL A 135 13.29 -2.07 6.84
N GLY A 136 12.82 -0.86 7.16
CA GLY A 136 13.61 0.14 7.84
C GLY A 136 12.89 0.84 8.98
N GLY A 137 13.49 1.94 9.44
CA GLY A 137 12.95 2.79 10.50
C GLY A 137 13.66 2.63 11.84
N ASN A 138 13.47 3.62 12.72
CA ASN A 138 14.07 3.66 14.06
C ASN A 138 13.15 3.06 15.13
N SER A 139 12.17 2.25 14.73
CA SER A 139 11.06 1.84 15.60
C SER A 139 10.65 0.40 15.34
N VAL A 140 9.71 -0.10 16.14
CA VAL A 140 9.31 -1.51 16.09
C VAL A 140 8.45 -1.75 14.85
N LEU A 141 8.83 -2.75 14.06
CA LEU A 141 7.98 -3.33 13.03
C LEU A 141 7.56 -4.73 13.50
N ASP A 142 6.27 -4.91 13.78
CA ASP A 142 5.68 -6.22 14.05
C ASP A 142 5.00 -6.74 12.78
N MET A 143 5.38 -7.93 12.32
CA MET A 143 4.86 -8.55 11.08
C MET A 143 4.22 -9.92 11.38
N PRO A 144 3.09 -9.95 12.09
CA PRO A 144 2.41 -11.20 12.38
C PRO A 144 1.85 -11.82 11.08
N TYR A 145 1.87 -13.14 11.01
CA TYR A 145 1.22 -13.88 9.93
C TYR A 145 -0.31 -13.89 10.14
N ASP A 146 -1.05 -13.37 9.15
CA ASP A 146 -2.51 -13.47 9.09
C ASP A 146 -2.95 -14.05 7.73
N PRO A 147 -3.39 -15.31 7.66
CA PRO A 147 -3.83 -15.92 6.41
C PRO A 147 -5.12 -15.32 5.84
N ALA A 148 -5.93 -14.61 6.63
CA ALA A 148 -7.17 -14.00 6.17
C ALA A 148 -6.96 -12.64 5.51
N ALA A 149 -5.85 -11.97 5.81
CA ALA A 149 -5.51 -10.64 5.30
C ALA A 149 -4.81 -10.65 3.93
N LEU A 150 -4.21 -11.78 3.53
CA LEU A 150 -3.34 -11.86 2.35
C LEU A 150 -4.07 -12.31 1.08
N TYR A 151 -3.57 -11.85 -0.06
CA TYR A 151 -3.97 -12.37 -1.37
C TYR A 151 -3.33 -13.74 -1.63
N HIS A 152 -4.13 -14.73 -2.02
CA HIS A 152 -3.63 -16.05 -2.40
C HIS A 152 -3.48 -16.12 -3.92
N ILE A 153 -2.24 -16.31 -4.39
CA ILE A 153 -1.99 -16.70 -5.78
C ILE A 153 -2.19 -18.22 -5.84
N ASP A 154 -3.39 -18.65 -6.21
CA ASP A 154 -3.73 -20.08 -6.23
C ASP A 154 -2.91 -20.91 -7.23
N TYR A 155 -2.20 -20.27 -8.17
CA TYR A 155 -1.36 -20.96 -9.15
C TYR A 155 -0.23 -20.06 -9.64
N LYS A 156 0.97 -20.19 -9.05
CA LYS A 156 2.31 -20.04 -9.67
C LYS A 156 3.36 -19.98 -8.56
N GLY A 157 4.09 -21.07 -8.39
CA GLY A 157 5.35 -21.06 -7.66
C GLY A 157 6.29 -20.02 -8.28
N LEU A 158 6.89 -19.21 -7.43
CA LEU A 158 8.06 -18.41 -7.78
C LEU A 158 9.12 -19.34 -8.39
N VAL A 159 9.62 -18.95 -9.57
CA VAL A 159 10.96 -19.13 -10.15
C VAL A 159 10.85 -19.39 -11.65
N TYR A 160 11.45 -18.50 -12.45
CA TYR A 160 12.38 -18.93 -13.50
C TYR A 160 13.66 -18.13 -13.33
#